data_AF-A0A1F3YLG6-F1
#
_entry.id   AF-A0A1F3YLG6-F1
#
_cell.length_a   1.000
_cell.length_b   1.000
_cell.length_c   1.000
_cell.angle_alpha   90.00
_cell.angle_beta   90.00
_cell.angle_gamma   90.00
#
_symmetry.space_group_name_H-M   'P 1'
#
loop_
_entity.id
_entity.type
_entity.pdbx_description
1 polymer ?
#
loop_
_entity_poly.entity_id
_entity_poly.type
_entity_poly.pdbx_seq_one_letter_code
_entity_poly.pdbx_strand_id
1 'polypeptide(L)'
;EIDRLTRGGIVAQRIFQLPWGAIGFDRMHEVMSQVHPFGWHANLQLDGRELPQREDTIKRLPGKFVIDHIGKYLEPVTAEQEAFKALLRLLDTGRCWVKLSAPYETSKTGAPKYEDVSRLARALVKHAPERMLWASNWPHPSAPKDSVPDDADLLDLLLDWAPDEATRKKILVENPAGLYDF
;
A
#
# COMPACT_ATOMS: atom_id res chain seq x y z
N GLU A 1 -10.69 -21.20 -14.22
CA GLU A 1 -10.73 -19.73 -14.34
C GLU A 1 -9.48 -19.05 -13.80
N ILE A 2 -9.08 -19.24 -12.53
CA ILE A 2 -7.87 -18.61 -11.94
C ILE A 2 -6.62 -18.86 -12.79
N ASP A 3 -6.38 -20.11 -13.19
CA ASP A 3 -5.31 -20.49 -14.12
C ASP A 3 -5.31 -19.71 -15.45
N ARG A 4 -6.50 -19.44 -16.02
CA ARG A 4 -6.65 -18.62 -17.24
C ARG A 4 -6.24 -17.18 -16.98
N LEU A 5 -6.62 -16.60 -15.83
CA LEU A 5 -6.26 -15.25 -15.42
C LEU A 5 -4.76 -15.14 -15.12
N THR A 6 -4.16 -16.14 -14.48
CA THR A 6 -2.72 -16.21 -14.22
C THR A 6 -1.93 -16.21 -15.52
N ARG A 7 -2.32 -17.04 -16.50
CA ARG A 7 -1.72 -16.99 -17.85
C ARG A 7 -1.95 -15.66 -18.57
N GLY A 8 -2.97 -14.90 -18.19
CA GLY A 8 -3.24 -13.55 -18.67
C GLY A 8 -2.42 -12.46 -17.97
N GLY A 9 -1.50 -12.80 -17.07
CA GLY A 9 -0.64 -11.85 -16.36
C GLY A 9 -1.23 -11.28 -15.07
N ILE A 10 -2.36 -11.81 -14.59
CA ILE A 10 -2.89 -11.41 -13.28
C ILE A 10 -2.07 -12.09 -12.18
N VAL A 11 -1.61 -11.30 -11.21
CA VAL A 11 -0.71 -11.74 -10.12
C VAL A 11 -1.23 -11.38 -8.73
N ALA A 12 -2.40 -10.76 -8.63
CA ALA A 12 -2.91 -10.28 -7.36
C ALA A 12 -4.43 -10.19 -7.31
N GLN A 13 -4.98 -10.40 -6.12
CA GLN A 13 -6.37 -10.08 -5.80
C GLN A 13 -6.42 -8.79 -4.99
N ARG A 14 -7.27 -7.84 -5.38
CA ARG A 14 -7.55 -6.64 -4.58
C ARG A 14 -8.71 -6.89 -3.62
N ILE A 15 -8.53 -6.48 -2.37
CA ILE A 15 -9.49 -6.57 -1.29
C ILE A 15 -9.66 -5.15 -0.75
N PHE A 16 -10.81 -4.56 -1.07
CA PHE A 16 -11.14 -3.19 -0.76
C PHE A 16 -12.17 -3.19 0.38
N GLN A 17 -11.80 -2.63 1.53
CA GLN A 17 -12.54 -2.68 2.80
C GLN A 17 -13.01 -1.29 3.25
N LEU A 18 -13.29 -0.42 2.29
CA LEU A 18 -14.00 0.84 2.51
C LEU A 18 -15.49 0.64 2.15
N PRO A 19 -16.41 1.56 2.48
CA PRO A 19 -17.86 1.35 2.35
C PRO A 19 -18.38 0.82 1.00
N TRP A 20 -17.59 0.95 -0.07
CA TRP A 20 -17.90 0.51 -1.43
C TRP A 20 -17.19 -0.79 -1.84
N GLY A 21 -16.62 -1.52 -0.87
CA GLY A 21 -15.85 -2.74 -1.06
C GLY A 21 -16.68 -3.96 -1.45
N ALA A 22 -16.25 -4.66 -2.49
CA ALA A 22 -16.95 -5.84 -3.00
C ALA A 22 -16.75 -7.10 -2.13
N ILE A 23 -15.68 -7.16 -1.33
CA ILE A 23 -15.30 -8.36 -0.55
C ILE A 23 -15.03 -7.92 0.88
N GLY A 24 -15.83 -8.37 1.84
CA GLY A 24 -15.58 -8.16 3.28
C GLY A 24 -14.45 -9.04 3.82
N PHE A 25 -13.88 -8.67 4.97
CA PHE A 25 -12.76 -9.38 5.61
C PHE A 25 -13.04 -10.87 5.82
N ASP A 26 -14.30 -11.26 6.03
CA ASP A 26 -14.68 -12.66 6.27
C ASP A 26 -14.43 -13.57 5.07
N ARG A 27 -14.49 -13.01 3.84
CA ARG A 27 -14.26 -13.76 2.59
C ARG A 27 -12.83 -13.63 2.08
N MET A 28 -12.03 -12.75 2.68
CA MET A 28 -10.65 -12.53 2.27
C MET A 28 -9.80 -13.82 2.33
N HIS A 29 -9.93 -14.61 3.41
CA HIS A 29 -9.18 -15.86 3.53
C HIS A 29 -9.63 -16.91 2.51
N GLU A 30 -10.93 -17.00 2.24
CA GLU A 30 -11.50 -17.92 1.25
C GLU A 30 -10.99 -17.60 -0.17
N VAL A 31 -10.98 -16.32 -0.55
CA VAL A 31 -10.50 -15.91 -1.87
C VAL A 31 -8.98 -16.11 -1.96
N MET A 32 -8.24 -15.71 -0.93
CA MET A 32 -6.78 -15.83 -0.94
C MET A 32 -6.30 -17.28 -0.93
N SER A 33 -7.02 -18.22 -0.30
CA SER A 33 -6.66 -19.65 -0.34
C SER A 33 -6.79 -20.25 -1.74
N GLN A 34 -7.68 -19.71 -2.59
CA GLN A 34 -7.84 -20.18 -3.96
C GLN A 34 -6.77 -19.64 -4.91
N VAL A 35 -6.35 -18.38 -4.74
CA VAL A 35 -5.39 -17.74 -5.65
C VAL A 35 -3.93 -17.89 -5.21
N HIS A 36 -3.66 -18.07 -3.92
CA HIS A 36 -2.30 -18.21 -3.40
C HIS A 36 -1.49 -19.37 -4.03
N PRO A 37 -2.07 -20.56 -4.29
CA PRO A 37 -1.35 -21.64 -4.99
C PRO A 37 -0.85 -21.27 -6.39
N PHE A 38 -1.40 -20.21 -7.00
CA PHE A 38 -0.97 -19.67 -8.29
C PHE A 38 0.08 -18.54 -8.16
N GLY A 39 0.62 -18.33 -6.95
CA GLY A 39 1.60 -17.28 -6.67
C GLY A 39 1.01 -15.90 -6.43
N TRP A 40 -0.32 -15.76 -6.42
CA TRP A 40 -0.94 -14.45 -6.27
C TRP A 40 -0.78 -13.90 -4.84
N HIS A 41 -0.66 -12.58 -4.75
CA HIS A 41 -0.64 -11.85 -3.47
C HIS A 41 -1.91 -11.02 -3.28
N ALA A 42 -2.15 -10.58 -2.04
CA ALA A 42 -3.26 -9.69 -1.73
C ALA A 42 -2.85 -8.22 -1.87
N ASN A 43 -3.70 -7.38 -2.47
CA ASN A 43 -3.66 -5.93 -2.32
C ASN A 43 -4.79 -5.51 -1.37
N LEU A 44 -4.45 -5.05 -0.18
CA LEU A 44 -5.39 -4.64 0.86
C LEU A 44 -5.52 -3.12 0.89
N GLN A 45 -6.76 -2.65 0.82
CA GLN A 45 -7.09 -1.25 1.11
C GLN A 45 -8.12 -1.20 2.21
N LEU A 46 -7.81 -0.49 3.29
CA LEU A 46 -8.64 -0.32 4.47
C LEU A 46 -8.28 1.03 5.12
N ASP A 47 -9.02 1.42 6.15
CA ASP A 47 -8.55 2.49 7.04
C ASP A 47 -7.44 1.94 7.95
N GLY A 48 -6.23 2.49 7.83
CA GLY A 48 -5.07 2.08 8.61
C GLY A 48 -5.28 2.18 10.13
N ARG A 49 -6.24 3.00 10.59
CA ARG A 49 -6.60 3.12 12.01
C ARG A 49 -7.12 1.81 12.60
N GLU A 50 -7.61 0.90 11.76
CA GLU A 50 -8.14 -0.41 12.15
C GLU A 50 -7.08 -1.52 12.16
N LEU A 51 -5.84 -1.23 11.75
CA LEU A 51 -4.77 -2.22 11.71
C LEU A 51 -4.53 -2.92 13.06
N PRO A 52 -4.57 -2.24 14.23
CA PRO A 52 -4.37 -2.92 15.52
C PRO A 52 -5.39 -4.04 15.78
N GLN A 53 -6.64 -3.85 15.38
CA GLN A 53 -7.71 -4.83 15.57
C GLN A 53 -7.68 -5.94 14.52
N ARG A 54 -7.05 -5.68 13.36
CA ARG A 54 -7.04 -6.58 12.20
C ARG A 54 -5.70 -7.29 11.99
N GLU A 55 -4.68 -6.94 12.76
CA GLU A 55 -3.30 -7.41 12.60
C GLU A 55 -3.22 -8.94 12.53
N ASP A 56 -3.83 -9.65 13.48
CA ASP A 56 -3.82 -11.11 13.52
C ASP A 56 -4.54 -11.74 12.33
N THR A 57 -5.64 -11.14 11.87
CA THR A 57 -6.39 -11.59 10.69
C THR A 57 -5.56 -11.42 9.43
N ILE A 58 -4.91 -10.26 9.26
CA ILE A 58 -4.03 -10.00 8.12
C ILE A 58 -2.82 -10.95 8.15
N LYS A 59 -2.22 -11.19 9.32
CA LYS A 59 -1.09 -12.12 9.48
C LYS A 59 -1.44 -13.56 9.08
N ARG A 60 -2.70 -13.98 9.22
CA ARG A 60 -3.18 -15.31 8.79
C ARG A 60 -3.39 -15.43 7.27
N LEU A 61 -3.26 -14.36 6.49
CA LEU A 61 -3.32 -14.45 5.03
C LEU A 61 -2.16 -15.31 4.51
N PRO A 62 -2.42 -16.20 3.53
CA PRO A 62 -1.35 -16.92 2.88
C PRO A 62 -0.54 -15.99 1.97
N GLY A 63 0.77 -16.21 1.91
CA GLY A 63 1.67 -15.51 0.98
C GLY A 63 1.99 -14.05 1.35
N LYS A 64 2.36 -13.31 0.31
CA LYS A 64 2.70 -11.88 0.36
C LYS A 64 1.43 -11.04 0.33
N PHE A 65 1.49 -9.82 0.85
CA PHE A 65 0.41 -8.85 0.75
C PHE A 65 0.93 -7.41 0.70
N VAL A 66 0.11 -6.52 0.18
CA VAL A 66 0.41 -5.10 0.01
C VAL A 66 -0.65 -4.28 0.73
N ILE A 67 -0.23 -3.27 1.47
CA ILE A 67 -1.12 -2.23 2.01
C ILE A 67 -1.09 -1.01 1.07
N ASP A 68 -2.25 -0.62 0.58
CA ASP A 68 -2.41 0.52 -0.32
C ASP A 68 -2.19 1.87 0.42
N HIS A 69 -1.71 2.87 -0.34
CA HIS A 69 -1.75 4.31 -0.03
C HIS A 69 -1.25 4.71 1.37
N ILE A 70 -0.04 4.28 1.75
CA ILE A 70 0.60 4.70 3.02
C ILE A 70 -0.28 4.32 4.23
N GLY A 71 -1.02 3.22 4.13
CA GLY A 71 -1.97 2.76 5.15
C GLY A 71 -3.35 3.41 5.09
N LYS A 72 -3.55 4.46 4.27
CA LYS A 72 -4.82 5.17 4.06
C LYS A 72 -5.57 5.49 5.37
N TYR A 73 -4.87 6.11 6.31
CA TYR A 73 -5.47 6.59 7.56
C TYR A 73 -6.48 7.70 7.27
N LEU A 74 -7.78 7.44 7.45
CA LEU A 74 -8.83 8.40 7.05
C LEU A 74 -8.85 9.67 7.92
N GLU A 75 -8.29 9.56 9.13
CA GLU A 75 -7.93 10.70 9.96
C GLU A 75 -6.43 10.67 10.27
N PRO A 76 -5.77 11.84 10.42
CA PRO A 76 -4.34 11.91 10.66
C PRO A 76 -3.89 11.06 11.84
N VAL A 77 -2.81 10.31 11.64
CA VAL A 77 -2.12 9.56 12.69
C VAL A 77 -0.66 9.98 12.79
N THR A 78 -0.05 9.76 13.95
CA THR A 78 1.39 9.97 14.14
C THR A 78 2.14 8.64 14.13
N ALA A 79 3.47 8.69 13.94
CA ALA A 79 4.30 7.48 13.90
C ALA A 79 4.36 6.74 15.24
N GLU A 80 4.01 7.41 16.35
CA GLU A 80 4.03 6.87 17.70
C GLU A 80 2.71 6.15 18.07
N GLN A 81 1.65 6.36 17.29
CA GLN A 81 0.34 5.75 17.55
C GLN A 81 0.31 4.27 17.18
N GLU A 82 -0.49 3.49 17.90
CA GLU A 82 -0.58 2.05 17.70
C GLU A 82 -1.04 1.66 16.30
N ALA A 83 -1.84 2.49 15.63
CA ALA A 83 -2.27 2.27 14.25
C ALA A 83 -1.09 2.25 13.25
N PHE A 84 -0.10 3.13 13.42
CA PHE A 84 1.10 3.13 12.60
C PHE A 84 2.08 2.03 13.00
N LYS A 85 2.27 1.82 14.31
CA LYS A 85 3.10 0.71 14.81
C LYS A 85 2.59 -0.67 14.36
N ALA A 86 1.28 -0.87 14.26
CA ALA A 86 0.71 -2.09 13.70
C ALA A 86 1.13 -2.33 12.25
N LEU A 87 1.19 -1.25 11.43
CA LEU A 87 1.71 -1.34 10.06
C LEU A 87 3.20 -1.74 10.05
N LEU A 88 4.01 -1.17 10.94
CA LEU A 88 5.43 -1.54 11.08
C LEU A 88 5.58 -3.02 11.48
N ARG A 89 4.77 -3.51 12.43
CA ARG A 89 4.76 -4.94 12.81
C ARG A 89 4.33 -5.87 11.66
N LEU A 90 3.46 -5.40 10.76
CA LEU A 90 3.12 -6.14 9.54
C LEU A 90 4.30 -6.17 8.56
N LEU A 91 5.02 -5.05 8.39
CA LEU A 91 6.27 -4.97 7.62
C LEU A 91 7.33 -5.93 8.15
N ASP A 92 7.51 -6.00 9.48
CA ASP A 92 8.48 -6.87 10.15
C ASP A 92 8.24 -8.37 9.91
N THR A 93 7.05 -8.76 9.44
CA THR A 93 6.81 -10.15 9.01
C THR A 93 7.61 -10.54 7.75
N GLY A 94 8.16 -9.55 7.03
CA GLY A 94 8.84 -9.74 5.75
C GLY A 94 7.91 -10.04 4.57
N ARG A 95 6.60 -10.20 4.82
CA ARG A 95 5.56 -10.54 3.82
C ARG A 95 4.65 -9.36 3.43
N CYS A 96 4.82 -8.22 4.08
CA CYS A 96 4.05 -7.01 3.81
C CYS A 96 4.87 -6.04 2.95
N TRP A 97 4.22 -5.44 1.97
CA TRP A 97 4.70 -4.28 1.23
C TRP A 97 3.75 -3.10 1.44
N VAL A 98 4.22 -1.88 1.25
CA VAL A 98 3.37 -0.68 1.30
C VAL A 98 3.55 0.15 0.03
N LYS A 99 2.44 0.61 -0.55
CA LYS A 99 2.46 1.56 -1.67
C LYS A 99 2.54 3.00 -1.14
N LEU A 100 3.65 3.66 -1.40
CA LEU A 100 3.89 5.09 -1.26
C LEU A 100 3.15 5.82 -2.39
N SER A 101 1.87 6.11 -2.18
CA SER A 101 0.98 6.61 -3.22
C SER A 101 -0.19 7.38 -2.63
N ALA A 102 -0.82 8.19 -3.47
CA ALA A 102 -2.10 8.84 -3.20
C ALA A 102 -2.23 9.62 -1.87
N PRO A 103 -1.21 10.43 -1.45
CA PRO A 103 -1.30 11.16 -0.19
C PRO A 103 -2.46 12.16 -0.15
N TYR A 104 -2.91 12.63 -1.31
CA TYR A 104 -4.08 13.51 -1.47
C TYR A 104 -5.41 12.86 -1.06
N GLU A 105 -5.49 11.53 -0.92
CA GLU A 105 -6.73 10.87 -0.51
C GLU A 105 -7.08 11.09 0.97
N THR A 106 -6.08 11.34 1.81
CA THR A 106 -6.26 11.41 3.27
C THR A 106 -5.59 12.61 3.92
N SER A 107 -4.63 13.24 3.25
CA SER A 107 -3.96 14.44 3.77
C SER A 107 -4.96 15.56 4.04
N LYS A 108 -4.85 16.14 5.24
CA LYS A 108 -5.55 17.36 5.65
C LYS A 108 -4.70 18.60 5.42
N THR A 109 -3.38 18.45 5.26
CA THR A 109 -2.47 19.59 4.96
C THR A 109 -2.39 19.92 3.47
N GLY A 110 -2.62 18.94 2.60
CA GLY A 110 -2.75 19.13 1.15
C GLY A 110 -1.44 19.37 0.40
N ALA A 111 -1.58 19.64 -0.89
CA ALA A 111 -0.48 19.91 -1.82
C ALA A 111 0.33 21.16 -1.42
N PRO A 112 1.61 21.26 -1.84
CA PRO A 112 2.33 20.27 -2.65
C PRO A 112 2.97 19.16 -1.80
N LYS A 113 3.08 19.35 -0.47
CA LYS A 113 3.91 18.48 0.39
C LYS A 113 3.16 17.36 1.07
N TYR A 114 1.85 17.51 1.31
CA TYR A 114 1.02 16.55 2.06
C TYR A 114 1.70 16.12 3.37
N GLU A 115 2.22 17.09 4.12
CA GLU A 115 3.25 16.90 5.14
C GLU A 115 2.82 15.94 6.27
N ASP A 116 1.53 15.91 6.59
CA ASP A 116 0.94 14.95 7.53
C ASP A 116 1.08 13.49 7.08
N VAL A 117 0.92 13.21 5.79
CA VAL A 117 1.09 11.87 5.22
C VAL A 117 2.56 11.60 4.87
N SER A 118 3.28 12.60 4.36
CA SER A 118 4.70 12.49 3.99
C SER A 118 5.61 12.13 5.16
N ARG A 119 5.27 12.56 6.39
CA ARG A 119 5.96 12.12 7.61
C ARG A 119 5.87 10.60 7.81
N LEU A 120 4.72 10.01 7.55
CA LEU A 120 4.52 8.56 7.65
C LEU A 120 5.28 7.84 6.52
N ALA A 121 5.24 8.38 5.30
CA ALA A 121 6.00 7.84 4.17
C ALA A 121 7.52 7.79 4.46
N ARG A 122 8.09 8.89 4.98
CA ARG A 122 9.50 8.94 5.41
C ARG A 122 9.81 7.91 6.50
N ALA A 123 8.91 7.74 7.47
CA ALA A 123 9.07 6.73 8.52
C ALA A 123 9.05 5.29 7.97
N LEU A 124 8.16 5.00 7.00
CA LEU A 124 8.10 3.68 6.34
C LEU A 124 9.36 3.41 5.51
N VAL A 125 9.81 4.39 4.71
CA VAL A 125 11.04 4.28 3.91
C VAL A 125 12.25 4.04 4.80
N LYS A 126 12.33 4.74 5.94
CA LYS A 126 13.41 4.54 6.92
C LYS A 126 13.36 3.15 7.57
N HIS A 127 12.16 2.63 7.84
CA HIS A 127 11.97 1.37 8.55
C HIS A 127 12.23 0.13 7.68
N ALA A 128 11.69 0.10 6.46
CA ALA A 128 11.77 -1.07 5.57
C ALA A 128 11.82 -0.67 4.08
N PRO A 129 12.94 -0.08 3.60
CA PRO A 129 13.05 0.41 2.22
C PRO A 129 12.88 -0.70 1.17
N GLU A 130 13.20 -1.95 1.50
CA GLU A 130 13.03 -3.15 0.67
C GLU A 130 11.57 -3.68 0.60
N ARG A 131 10.64 -3.00 1.26
CA ARG A 131 9.20 -3.33 1.27
C ARG A 131 8.32 -2.19 0.76
N MET A 132 8.94 -1.12 0.28
CA MET A 132 8.22 0.03 -0.27
C MET A 132 8.04 -0.09 -1.77
N LEU A 133 6.89 0.35 -2.26
CA LEU A 133 6.55 0.45 -3.68
C LEU A 133 6.08 1.88 -3.95
N TRP A 134 6.29 2.41 -5.15
CA TRP A 134 5.67 3.67 -5.57
C TRP A 134 4.57 3.40 -6.60
N ALA A 135 3.51 4.21 -6.57
CA ALA A 135 2.46 4.19 -7.58
C ALA A 135 1.81 5.58 -7.72
N SER A 136 1.45 5.96 -8.93
CA SER A 136 0.73 7.22 -9.22
C SER A 136 -0.67 7.28 -8.61
N ASN A 137 -1.34 6.12 -8.59
CA ASN A 137 -2.80 6.02 -8.39
C ASN A 137 -3.60 6.70 -9.52
N TRP A 138 -3.03 6.83 -10.71
CA TRP A 138 -3.74 7.25 -11.91
C TRP A 138 -4.98 6.36 -12.15
N PRO A 139 -6.15 6.89 -12.55
CA PRO A 139 -6.42 8.27 -12.99
C PRO A 139 -6.86 9.22 -11.85
N HIS A 140 -6.38 9.00 -10.62
CA HIS A 140 -6.73 9.81 -9.44
C HIS A 140 -8.24 9.90 -9.18
N PRO A 141 -8.97 8.76 -9.13
CA PRO A 141 -10.44 8.74 -9.12
C PRO A 141 -11.07 9.39 -7.88
N SER A 142 -10.28 9.55 -6.82
CA SER A 142 -10.64 10.16 -5.54
C SER A 142 -10.28 11.64 -5.44
N ALA A 143 -9.48 12.17 -6.38
CA ALA A 143 -9.11 13.57 -6.38
C ALA A 143 -10.30 14.44 -6.81
N PRO A 144 -10.48 15.63 -6.21
CA PRO A 144 -11.42 16.62 -6.73
C PRO A 144 -11.06 16.99 -8.18
N LYS A 145 -12.07 17.13 -9.04
CA LYS A 145 -11.88 17.38 -10.49
C LYS A 145 -10.99 18.59 -10.79
N ASP A 146 -11.08 19.63 -9.96
CA ASP A 146 -10.34 20.88 -10.15
C ASP A 146 -8.98 20.88 -9.44
N SER A 147 -8.59 19.76 -8.81
CA SER A 147 -7.33 19.61 -8.08
C SER A 147 -6.76 18.20 -8.25
N VAL A 148 -6.85 17.66 -9.47
CA VAL A 148 -6.15 16.42 -9.84
C VAL A 148 -4.64 16.68 -9.73
N PRO A 149 -3.88 15.87 -8.98
CA PRO A 149 -2.46 16.08 -8.82
C PRO A 149 -1.69 15.77 -10.12
N ASP A 150 -0.57 16.45 -10.32
CA ASP A 150 0.39 16.09 -11.36
C ASP A 150 1.23 14.88 -10.91
N ASP A 151 1.37 13.87 -11.77
CA ASP A 151 2.15 12.67 -11.47
C ASP A 151 3.65 12.97 -11.27
N ALA A 152 4.19 14.00 -11.95
CA ALA A 152 5.56 14.45 -11.74
C ALA A 152 5.75 15.03 -10.34
N ASP A 153 4.80 15.85 -9.86
CA ASP A 153 4.82 16.39 -8.50
C ASP A 153 4.73 15.26 -7.46
N LEU A 154 3.90 14.24 -7.71
CA LEU A 154 3.81 13.06 -6.86
C LEU A 154 5.07 12.20 -6.88
N LEU A 155 5.81 12.19 -7.99
CA LEU A 155 7.12 11.53 -8.08
C LEU A 155 8.19 12.36 -7.36
N ASP A 156 8.12 13.70 -7.40
CA ASP A 156 9.04 14.58 -6.67
C ASP A 156 8.91 14.40 -5.15
N LEU A 157 7.71 14.08 -4.64
CA LEU A 157 7.54 13.67 -3.23
C LEU A 157 8.38 12.44 -2.88
N LEU A 158 8.57 11.49 -3.80
CA LEU A 158 9.44 10.34 -3.54
C LEU A 158 10.90 10.75 -3.36
N LEU A 159 11.35 11.82 -4.02
CA LEU A 159 12.71 12.37 -3.84
C LEU A 159 12.90 12.91 -2.41
N ASP A 160 11.84 13.49 -1.83
CA ASP A 160 11.83 13.91 -0.42
C ASP A 160 11.74 12.71 0.54
N TRP A 161 10.89 11.73 0.23
CA TRP A 161 10.69 10.56 1.10
C TRP A 161 11.88 9.62 1.14
N ALA A 162 12.58 9.50 0.02
CA ALA A 162 13.74 8.64 -0.21
C ALA A 162 14.86 9.44 -0.92
N PRO A 163 15.63 10.26 -0.19
CA PRO A 163 16.66 11.13 -0.79
C PRO A 163 17.86 10.35 -1.34
N ASP A 164 18.08 9.13 -0.88
CA ASP A 164 19.11 8.22 -1.38
C ASP A 164 18.68 7.51 -2.67
N GLU A 165 19.54 7.51 -3.68
CA GLU A 165 19.26 6.90 -5.00
C GLU A 165 19.12 5.39 -4.93
N ALA A 166 19.93 4.70 -4.12
CA ALA A 166 19.83 3.25 -3.97
C ALA A 166 18.48 2.84 -3.39
N THR A 167 17.96 3.62 -2.43
CA THR A 167 16.62 3.44 -1.87
C THR A 167 15.54 3.67 -2.92
N ARG A 168 15.64 4.71 -3.76
CA ARG A 168 14.68 4.91 -4.87
C ARG A 168 14.72 3.78 -5.88
N LYS A 169 15.91 3.26 -6.21
CA LYS A 169 16.07 2.10 -7.09
C LYS A 169 15.37 0.86 -6.54
N LYS A 170 15.45 0.62 -5.22
CA LYS A 170 14.65 -0.44 -4.57
C LYS A 170 13.15 -0.22 -4.79
N ILE A 171 12.67 0.98 -4.49
CA ILE A 171 11.24 1.32 -4.53
C ILE A 171 10.66 1.22 -5.95
N LEU A 172 11.41 1.69 -6.96
CA LEU A 172 10.94 1.82 -8.34
C LEU A 172 11.25 0.59 -9.21
N VAL A 173 12.24 -0.22 -8.84
CA VAL A 173 12.74 -1.32 -9.69
C VAL A 173 12.80 -2.64 -8.93
N GLU A 174 13.64 -2.75 -7.90
CA GLU A 174 14.01 -4.05 -7.33
C GLU A 174 12.86 -4.69 -6.52
N ASN A 175 12.18 -3.89 -5.70
CA ASN A 175 11.04 -4.33 -4.91
C ASN A 175 9.85 -4.73 -5.78
N PRO A 176 9.40 -3.91 -6.76
CA PRO A 176 8.29 -4.31 -7.62
C PRO A 176 8.66 -5.51 -8.49
N ALA A 177 9.89 -5.61 -9.03
CA ALA A 177 10.33 -6.81 -9.76
C ALA A 177 10.24 -8.08 -8.88
N GLY A 178 10.70 -8.02 -7.63
CA GLY A 178 10.63 -9.16 -6.70
C GLY A 178 9.24 -9.50 -6.17
N LEU A 179 8.27 -8.59 -6.27
CA LEU A 179 6.88 -8.83 -5.85
C LEU A 179 5.99 -9.29 -7.01
N TYR A 180 6.13 -8.65 -8.17
CA TYR A 180 5.27 -8.83 -9.34
C TYR A 180 5.89 -9.74 -10.43
N ASP A 181 7.17 -10.10 -10.30
CA ASP A 181 7.88 -11.02 -11.19
C ASP A 181 7.98 -10.52 -12.65
N PHE A 182 8.50 -9.29 -12.83
CA PHE A 182 8.80 -8.69 -14.13
C PHE A 182 10.29 -8.37 -14.30
#